data_AF-A0A9E1UU63-F1
#
_entry.id   AF-A0A9E1UU63-F1
#
_cell.length_a   1.000
_cell.length_b   1.000
_cell.length_c   1.000
_cell.angle_alpha   90.00
_cell.angle_beta   90.00
_cell.angle_gamma   90.00
#
_symmetry.space_group_name_H-M   'P 1'
#
loop_
_entity.id
_entity.type
_entity.pdbx_description
1 polymer ?
#
loop_
_entity_poly.entity_id
_entity_poly.type
_entity_poly.pdbx_seq_one_letter_code
_entity_poly.pdbx_strand_id
1 'polypeptide(L)'
;MAKGRWCRICGCQRRNEAFSGRGHRNCICKECQKLPKALLERIDIGNELCGYIGQKNISEKNIARLVELTAHEDPDLREHAEALLDIARVHPRRKKRWKRLVETQCHLVHRYLVAAGDEVRGEIGLTMDLETRLMLDDYEADLSASAIANQDIPF
;
A
#
# COMPACT_ATOMS: atom_id res chain seq x y z
N MET A 1 25.64 24.11 -6.13
CA MET A 1 24.68 23.46 -7.05
C MET A 1 23.31 23.47 -6.39
N ALA A 2 22.30 24.07 -7.02
CA ALA A 2 20.94 24.08 -6.47
C ALA A 2 20.39 22.63 -6.46
N LYS A 3 20.20 22.06 -5.27
CA LYS A 3 19.61 20.73 -5.11
C LYS A 3 18.17 20.79 -5.65
N GLY A 4 17.85 19.93 -6.60
CA GLY A 4 16.51 19.84 -7.18
C GLY A 4 15.46 19.48 -6.12
N ARG A 5 14.19 19.77 -6.41
CA ARG A 5 13.03 19.44 -5.57
C ARG A 5 12.42 18.10 -5.97
N TRP A 6 11.85 17.39 -5.00
CA TRP A 6 11.16 16.13 -5.22
C TRP A 6 9.68 16.36 -5.57
N CYS A 7 9.15 15.63 -6.54
CA CYS A 7 7.74 15.67 -6.90
C CYS A 7 6.96 14.56 -6.19
N ARG A 8 5.89 14.91 -5.47
CA ARG A 8 5.09 13.93 -4.72
C ARG A 8 4.24 12.98 -5.56
N ILE A 9 4.03 13.32 -6.84
CA ILE A 9 3.17 12.54 -7.74
C ILE A 9 4.01 11.51 -8.52
N CYS A 10 5.16 11.92 -9.08
CA CYS A 10 6.00 11.03 -9.88
C CYS A 10 7.26 10.53 -9.17
N GLY A 11 7.50 10.94 -7.91
CA GLY A 11 8.66 10.52 -7.12
C GLY A 11 10.02 11.04 -7.62
N CYS A 12 10.08 11.75 -8.75
CA CYS A 12 11.34 12.17 -9.36
C CYS A 12 11.90 13.45 -8.71
N GLN A 13 13.22 13.52 -8.59
CA GLN A 13 13.93 14.77 -8.32
C GLN A 13 14.01 15.60 -9.60
N ARG A 14 13.46 16.82 -9.58
CA ARG A 14 13.42 17.75 -10.73
C ARG A 14 14.08 19.08 -10.35
N ARG A 15 14.52 19.83 -11.37
CA ARG A 15 15.10 21.17 -11.16
C ARG A 15 14.07 22.14 -10.58
N ASN A 16 14.51 23.20 -9.92
CA ASN A 16 13.61 24.11 -9.21
C ASN A 16 12.62 24.79 -10.16
N GLU A 17 13.01 25.08 -11.39
CA GLU A 17 12.21 25.72 -12.44
C GLU A 17 11.08 24.81 -12.97
N ALA A 18 11.16 23.49 -12.72
CA ALA A 18 10.14 22.52 -13.10
C ALA A 18 8.91 22.54 -12.17
N PHE A 19 8.85 23.45 -11.20
CA PHE A 19 7.74 23.61 -10.27
C PHE A 19 7.21 25.05 -10.33
N SER A 20 5.90 25.22 -10.14
CA SER A 20 5.22 26.53 -10.18
C SER A 20 4.92 27.12 -8.80
N GLY A 21 5.10 26.35 -7.72
CA GLY A 21 4.69 26.73 -6.35
C GLY A 21 5.84 27.04 -5.37
N ARG A 22 5.48 27.74 -4.29
CA ARG A 22 6.30 27.95 -3.08
C ARG A 22 6.12 26.79 -2.10
N GLY A 23 7.17 26.46 -1.35
CA GLY A 23 7.21 25.30 -0.44
C GLY A 23 7.99 24.12 -1.03
N HIS A 24 8.55 23.26 -0.17
CA HIS A 24 9.41 22.14 -0.56
C HIS A 24 8.78 20.75 -0.37
N ARG A 25 7.81 20.60 0.53
CA ARG A 25 7.33 19.26 0.97
C ARG A 25 6.20 18.69 0.10
N ASN A 26 5.32 19.55 -0.44
CA ASN A 26 4.13 19.12 -1.19
C ASN A 26 4.20 19.52 -2.67
N CYS A 27 5.41 19.52 -3.24
CA CYS A 27 5.63 19.99 -4.60
C CYS A 27 5.08 19.00 -5.63
N ILE A 28 4.34 19.52 -6.60
CA ILE A 28 3.94 18.81 -7.81
C ILE A 28 4.68 19.48 -8.98
N CYS A 29 5.41 18.72 -9.77
CA CYS A 29 6.09 19.27 -10.94
C CYS A 29 5.07 19.72 -12.00
N LYS A 30 5.48 20.65 -12.87
CA LYS A 30 4.63 21.21 -13.94
C LYS A 30 4.07 20.15 -14.89
N GLU A 31 4.75 19.02 -15.05
CA GLU A 31 4.26 17.88 -15.82
C GLU A 31 3.09 17.21 -15.11
N CYS A 32 3.27 16.81 -13.84
CA CYS A 32 2.22 16.19 -13.04
C CYS A 32 1.04 17.13 -12.75
N GLN A 33 1.27 18.45 -12.69
CA GLN A 33 0.18 19.43 -12.53
C GLN A 33 -0.82 19.43 -13.69
N LYS A 34 -0.46 18.89 -14.85
CA LYS A 34 -1.36 18.77 -16.01
C LYS A 34 -2.26 17.53 -15.94
N LEU A 35 -2.02 16.62 -15.00
CA LEU A 35 -2.83 15.41 -14.86
C LEU A 35 -4.25 15.77 -14.39
N PRO A 36 -5.26 14.96 -14.77
CA PRO A 36 -6.62 15.12 -14.25
C PRO A 36 -6.64 15.07 -12.72
N LYS A 37 -7.54 15.86 -12.11
CA LYS A 37 -7.68 15.91 -10.65
C LYS A 37 -7.95 14.53 -10.05
N ALA A 38 -8.79 13.72 -10.70
CA ALA A 38 -9.10 12.36 -10.25
C ALA A 38 -7.86 11.46 -10.24
N LEU A 39 -6.95 11.60 -11.21
CA LEU A 39 -5.71 10.81 -11.24
C LEU A 39 -4.74 11.27 -10.15
N LEU A 40 -4.63 12.59 -9.92
CA LEU A 40 -3.83 13.13 -8.82
C LEU A 40 -4.33 12.64 -7.46
N GLU A 41 -5.65 12.66 -7.26
CA GLU A 41 -6.31 12.16 -6.06
C GLU A 41 -6.06 10.66 -5.87
N ARG A 42 -6.21 9.86 -6.93
CA ARG A 42 -5.90 8.42 -6.88
C ARG A 42 -4.46 8.14 -6.47
N ILE A 43 -3.50 8.87 -7.05
CA ILE A 43 -2.07 8.74 -6.69
C ILE A 43 -1.83 9.17 -5.23
N ASP A 44 -2.46 10.27 -4.80
CA ASP A 44 -2.31 10.76 -3.44
C ASP A 44 -2.87 9.78 -2.40
N ILE A 45 -4.06 9.23 -2.63
CA ILE A 45 -4.66 8.22 -1.75
C ILE A 45 -3.82 6.94 -1.78
N GLY A 46 -3.36 6.49 -2.94
CA GLY A 46 -2.47 5.32 -3.03
C GLY A 46 -1.19 5.51 -2.19
N ASN A 47 -0.53 6.65 -2.34
CA ASN A 47 0.65 7.00 -1.54
C ASN A 47 0.34 7.11 -0.04
N GLU A 48 -0.84 7.62 0.33
CA GLU A 48 -1.32 7.70 1.71
C GLU A 48 -1.48 6.30 2.33
N LEU A 49 -2.16 5.38 1.63
CA LEU A 49 -2.38 3.99 2.05
C LEU A 49 -1.05 3.26 2.23
N CYS A 50 -0.16 3.29 1.23
CA CYS A 50 1.18 2.72 1.33
C CYS A 50 1.99 3.37 2.46
N GLY A 51 1.82 4.67 2.70
CA GLY A 51 2.50 5.38 3.77
C GLY A 51 2.12 4.89 5.18
N TYR A 52 0.87 4.49 5.39
CA TYR A 52 0.38 4.04 6.70
C TYR A 52 1.01 2.72 7.15
N ILE A 53 1.23 1.76 6.25
CA ILE A 53 1.85 0.48 6.63
C ILE A 53 3.28 0.68 7.15
N GLY A 54 4.01 1.67 6.64
CA GLY A 54 5.38 1.98 7.07
C GLY A 54 5.49 2.62 8.46
N GLN A 55 4.40 3.16 9.00
CA GLN A 55 4.41 3.91 10.26
C GLN A 55 4.66 3.02 11.47
N LYS A 56 5.39 3.55 12.46
CA LYS A 56 5.65 2.87 13.75
C LYS A 56 4.35 2.43 14.42
N ASN A 57 3.31 3.25 14.33
CA ASN A 57 1.96 2.98 14.81
C ASN A 57 0.97 3.61 13.84
N ILE A 58 0.03 2.82 13.31
CA ILE A 58 -1.12 3.35 12.59
C ILE A 58 -2.03 4.01 13.64
N SER A 59 -2.09 5.34 13.61
CA SER A 59 -2.80 6.11 14.63
C SER A 59 -4.32 5.96 14.52
N GLU A 60 -5.06 6.27 15.60
CA GLU A 60 -6.54 6.31 15.57
C GLU A 60 -7.07 7.26 14.48
N LYS A 61 -6.39 8.39 14.26
CA LYS A 61 -6.71 9.31 13.16
C LYS A 61 -6.59 8.63 11.80
N ASN A 62 -5.53 7.86 11.58
CA ASN A 62 -5.35 7.14 10.32
C ASN A 62 -6.36 6.00 10.19
N ILE A 63 -6.74 5.34 11.29
CA ILE A 63 -7.79 4.32 11.30
C ILE A 63 -9.14 4.94 10.90
N ALA A 64 -9.49 6.09 11.47
CA ALA A 64 -10.70 6.83 11.07
C ALA A 64 -10.65 7.21 9.59
N ARG A 65 -9.49 7.68 9.11
CA ARG A 65 -9.28 7.98 7.69
C ARG A 65 -9.40 6.74 6.79
N LEU A 66 -8.93 5.57 7.22
CA LEU A 66 -9.13 4.32 6.50
C LEU A 66 -10.61 3.96 6.39
N VAL A 67 -11.38 4.13 7.47
CA VAL A 67 -12.84 3.90 7.48
C VAL A 67 -13.56 4.82 6.48
N GLU A 68 -13.13 6.07 6.32
CA GLU A 68 -13.69 6.94 5.27
C GLU A 68 -13.37 6.39 3.86
N LEU A 69 -12.14 5.93 3.65
CA LEU A 69 -11.67 5.43 2.36
C LEU A 69 -12.29 4.08 1.95
N THR A 70 -12.86 3.31 2.89
CA THR A 70 -13.63 2.11 2.54
C THR A 70 -14.95 2.43 1.82
N ALA A 71 -15.35 3.71 1.76
CA ALA A 71 -16.51 4.15 0.98
C ALA A 71 -16.11 4.84 -0.34
N HIS A 72 -14.83 4.84 -0.71
CA HIS A 72 -14.35 5.51 -1.92
C HIS A 72 -14.94 4.87 -3.19
N GLU A 73 -15.22 5.68 -4.23
CA GLU A 73 -15.84 5.21 -5.47
C GLU A 73 -14.94 4.22 -6.24
N ASP A 74 -13.65 4.53 -6.28
CA ASP A 74 -12.61 3.69 -6.88
C ASP A 74 -12.48 2.34 -6.14
N PRO A 75 -12.80 1.20 -6.79
CA PRO A 75 -12.79 -0.11 -6.16
C PRO A 75 -11.41 -0.54 -5.67
N ASP A 76 -10.34 -0.14 -6.36
CA ASP A 76 -8.98 -0.56 -6.00
C ASP A 76 -8.53 0.15 -4.71
N LEU A 77 -8.82 1.45 -4.61
CA LEU A 77 -8.53 2.23 -3.41
C LEU A 77 -9.37 1.77 -2.22
N ARG A 78 -10.63 1.40 -2.47
CA ARG A 78 -11.53 0.87 -1.45
C ARG A 78 -11.02 -0.46 -0.89
N GLU A 79 -10.69 -1.43 -1.75
CA GLU A 79 -10.18 -2.73 -1.34
C GLU A 79 -8.84 -2.60 -0.58
N HIS A 80 -7.94 -1.76 -1.06
CA HIS A 80 -6.68 -1.49 -0.37
C HIS A 80 -6.91 -0.86 1.02
N ALA A 81 -7.84 0.12 1.13
CA ALA A 81 -8.20 0.71 2.41
C ALA A 81 -8.81 -0.30 3.39
N GLU A 82 -9.69 -1.18 2.91
CA GLU A 82 -10.29 -2.25 3.71
C GLU A 82 -9.23 -3.24 4.23
N ALA A 83 -8.38 -3.76 3.34
CA ALA A 83 -7.34 -4.71 3.71
C ALA A 83 -6.35 -4.11 4.73
N LEU A 84 -5.99 -2.84 4.55
CA LEU A 84 -5.14 -2.12 5.50
C LEU A 84 -5.85 -1.85 6.84
N LEU A 85 -7.15 -1.56 6.82
CA LEU A 85 -7.96 -1.38 8.02
C LEU A 85 -8.02 -2.66 8.85
N ASP A 86 -8.19 -3.82 8.22
CA ASP A 86 -8.18 -5.12 8.91
C ASP A 86 -6.85 -5.34 9.64
N ILE A 87 -5.73 -5.09 8.96
CA ILE A 87 -4.39 -5.12 9.58
C ILE A 87 -4.29 -4.11 10.73
N ALA A 88 -4.75 -2.88 10.54
CA ALA A 88 -4.62 -1.82 11.53
C ALA A 88 -5.41 -2.10 12.81
N ARG A 89 -6.57 -2.78 12.70
CA ARG A 89 -7.41 -3.17 13.84
C ARG A 89 -6.75 -4.25 14.71
N VAL A 90 -6.04 -5.19 14.09
CA VAL A 90 -5.35 -6.27 14.82
C VAL A 90 -3.96 -5.83 15.30
N HIS A 91 -3.16 -5.26 14.41
CA HIS A 91 -1.75 -4.98 14.63
C HIS A 91 -1.33 -3.57 14.17
N PRO A 92 -1.80 -2.51 14.85
CA PRO A 92 -1.49 -1.13 14.47
C PRO A 92 0.00 -0.79 14.61
N ARG A 93 0.72 -1.45 15.52
CA ARG A 93 2.16 -1.22 15.75
C ARG A 93 3.02 -2.02 14.79
N ARG A 94 4.06 -1.40 14.22
CA ARG A 94 4.95 -2.00 13.22
C ARG A 94 5.80 -3.16 13.73
N LYS A 95 6.27 -3.10 14.98
CA LYS A 95 7.24 -4.06 15.51
C LYS A 95 6.65 -5.47 15.48
N LYS A 96 7.26 -6.38 14.71
CA LYS A 96 6.81 -7.76 14.49
C LYS A 96 5.41 -7.88 13.87
N ARG A 97 4.88 -6.83 13.23
CA ARG A 97 3.55 -6.87 12.60
C ARG A 97 3.46 -8.03 11.61
N TRP A 98 4.36 -8.08 10.64
CA TRP A 98 4.35 -9.10 9.60
C TRP A 98 4.51 -10.51 10.16
N LYS A 99 5.52 -10.73 10.99
CA LYS A 99 5.73 -12.04 11.63
C LYS A 99 4.48 -12.54 12.35
N ARG A 100 3.85 -11.70 13.19
CA ARG A 100 2.63 -12.09 13.91
C ARG A 100 1.43 -12.32 13.00
N LEU A 101 1.24 -11.45 12.01
CA LEU A 101 0.15 -11.62 11.05
C LEU A 101 0.31 -12.90 10.26
N VAL A 102 1.50 -13.21 9.75
CA VAL A 102 1.73 -14.45 9.00
C VAL A 102 1.52 -15.68 9.89
N GLU A 103 2.01 -15.66 11.13
CA GLU A 103 1.86 -16.77 12.08
C GLU A 103 0.40 -17.05 12.49
N THR A 104 -0.48 -16.03 12.52
CA THR A 104 -1.81 -16.15 13.12
C THR A 104 -2.98 -15.86 12.18
N GLN A 105 -2.76 -15.00 11.19
CA GLN A 105 -3.78 -14.43 10.30
C GLN A 105 -3.18 -14.16 8.91
N CYS A 106 -2.48 -15.15 8.34
CA CYS A 106 -1.74 -15.00 7.07
C CYS A 106 -2.62 -14.48 5.92
N HIS A 107 -3.89 -14.88 5.89
CA HIS A 107 -4.89 -14.39 4.95
C HIS A 107 -5.02 -12.85 4.90
N LEU A 108 -4.82 -12.14 6.02
CA LEU A 108 -4.83 -10.67 6.05
C LEU A 108 -3.61 -10.08 5.34
N VAL A 109 -2.45 -10.73 5.45
CA VAL A 109 -1.23 -10.31 4.74
C VAL A 109 -1.40 -10.55 3.26
N HIS A 110 -1.84 -11.74 2.86
CA HIS A 110 -2.12 -12.07 1.47
C HIS A 110 -3.11 -11.08 0.85
N ARG A 111 -4.28 -10.86 1.48
CA ARG A 111 -5.30 -9.91 1.02
C ARG A 111 -4.72 -8.52 0.81
N TYR A 112 -3.97 -8.01 1.79
CA TYR A 112 -3.32 -6.71 1.70
C TYR A 112 -2.33 -6.63 0.54
N LEU A 113 -1.46 -7.62 0.35
CA LEU A 113 -0.44 -7.61 -0.71
C LEU A 113 -1.06 -7.68 -2.10
N VAL A 114 -2.15 -8.44 -2.26
CA VAL A 114 -2.92 -8.46 -3.51
C VAL A 114 -3.55 -7.09 -3.78
N ALA A 115 -4.19 -6.48 -2.77
CA ALA A 115 -4.84 -5.19 -2.91
C ALA A 115 -3.85 -4.03 -3.14
N ALA A 116 -2.66 -4.10 -2.54
CA ALA A 116 -1.63 -3.07 -2.65
C ALA A 116 -0.81 -3.17 -3.96
N GLY A 117 -0.83 -4.32 -4.62
CA GLY A 117 -0.14 -4.58 -5.88
C GLY A 117 1.34 -4.94 -5.74
N ASP A 118 1.95 -5.33 -6.87
CA ASP A 118 3.28 -5.95 -6.93
C ASP A 118 4.42 -5.07 -6.44
N GLU A 119 4.34 -3.76 -6.69
CA GLU A 119 5.37 -2.80 -6.24
C GLU A 119 5.46 -2.78 -4.71
N VAL A 120 4.31 -2.67 -4.04
CA VAL A 120 4.23 -2.67 -2.57
C VAL A 120 4.59 -4.03 -2.00
N ARG A 121 4.20 -5.11 -2.67
CA ARG A 121 4.60 -6.48 -2.30
C ARG A 121 6.12 -6.64 -2.29
N GLY A 122 6.80 -6.13 -3.31
CA GLY A 122 8.26 -6.11 -3.38
C GLY A 122 8.89 -5.36 -2.20
N GLU A 123 8.42 -4.14 -1.92
CA GLU A 123 8.95 -3.32 -0.82
C GLU A 123 8.76 -3.97 0.55
N ILE A 124 7.58 -4.55 0.81
CA ILE A 124 7.29 -5.22 2.08
C ILE A 124 8.10 -6.49 2.23
N GLY A 125 8.25 -7.27 1.16
CA GLY A 125 9.05 -8.49 1.15
C GLY A 125 10.51 -8.26 1.57
N LEU A 126 11.07 -7.07 1.28
CA LEU A 126 12.41 -6.67 1.74
C LEU A 126 12.47 -6.39 3.25
N THR A 127 11.34 -6.12 3.89
CA THR A 127 11.25 -5.84 5.34
C THR A 127 10.96 -7.09 6.19
N MET A 128 10.49 -8.16 5.56
CA MET A 128 10.23 -9.45 6.20
C MET A 128 11.52 -10.26 6.32
N ASP A 129 11.71 -10.93 7.45
CA ASP A 129 12.73 -11.96 7.57
C ASP A 129 12.39 -13.17 6.67
N LEU A 130 13.40 -13.99 6.39
CA LEU A 130 13.27 -15.14 5.48
C LEU A 130 12.19 -16.12 5.94
N GLU A 131 12.14 -16.42 7.23
CA GLU A 131 11.12 -17.32 7.82
C GLU A 131 9.71 -16.79 7.56
N THR A 132 9.47 -15.51 7.86
CA THR A 132 8.16 -14.89 7.64
C THR A 132 7.77 -14.87 6.15
N ARG A 133 8.74 -14.68 5.25
CA ARG A 133 8.48 -14.73 3.80
C ARG A 133 8.09 -16.13 3.34
N LEU A 134 8.83 -17.16 3.76
CA LEU A 134 8.55 -18.55 3.40
C LEU A 134 7.17 -19.00 3.90
N MET A 135 6.78 -18.63 5.12
CA MET A 135 5.45 -18.96 5.64
C MET A 135 4.31 -18.33 4.83
N LEU A 136 4.54 -17.13 4.27
CA LEU A 136 3.58 -16.49 3.38
C LEU A 136 3.56 -17.20 2.01
N ASP A 137 4.72 -17.54 1.46
CA ASP A 137 4.84 -18.26 0.19
C ASP A 137 4.15 -19.65 0.27
N ASP A 138 4.32 -20.37 1.38
CA ASP A 138 3.66 -21.65 1.64
C ASP A 138 2.12 -21.49 1.67
N TYR A 139 1.63 -20.44 2.33
CA TYR A 139 0.20 -20.13 2.37
C TYR A 139 -0.37 -19.81 0.97
N GLU A 140 0.37 -19.05 0.16
CA GLU A 140 -0.01 -18.73 -1.22
C GLU A 140 -0.01 -19.98 -2.11
N ALA A 141 0.96 -20.87 -1.94
CA ALA A 141 1.02 -22.15 -2.63
C ALA A 141 -0.21 -23.02 -2.30
N ASP A 142 -0.56 -23.14 -1.01
CA ASP A 142 -1.74 -23.91 -0.57
C ASP A 142 -3.06 -23.34 -1.11
N LEU A 143 -3.19 -22.01 -1.13
CA LEU A 143 -4.34 -21.33 -1.76
C LEU A 143 -4.43 -21.64 -3.26
N SER A 144 -3.30 -21.58 -3.97
CA SER A 144 -3.25 -21.86 -5.40
C SER A 144 -3.62 -23.32 -5.72
N ALA A 145 -3.11 -24.28 -4.93
CA ALA A 145 -3.43 -25.69 -5.06
C ALA A 145 -4.93 -25.97 -4.78
N SER A 146 -5.49 -25.31 -3.77
CA SER A 146 -6.91 -25.40 -3.44
C SER A 146 -7.80 -24.79 -4.52
N ALA A 147 -7.38 -23.68 -5.14
CA ALA A 147 -8.10 -23.07 -6.25
C ALA A 147 -8.14 -23.96 -7.49
N ILE A 148 -7.03 -24.63 -7.81
CA ILE A 148 -6.95 -25.60 -8.91
C ILE A 148 -7.86 -26.80 -8.65
N ALA A 149 -7.81 -27.39 -7.45
CA ALA A 149 -8.63 -28.54 -7.08
C ALA A 149 -10.15 -28.28 -7.19
N ASN A 150 -10.59 -27.04 -6.98
CA ASN A 150 -12.00 -26.65 -7.11
C ASN A 150 -12.43 -26.34 -8.56
N GLN A 151 -11.50 -26.24 -9.51
CA GLN A 151 -11.79 -26.01 -10.93
C GLN A 151 -12.00 -27.31 -11.72
N ASP A 152 -11.59 -28.46 -11.16
CA ASP A 152 -11.62 -29.78 -11.82
C ASP A 152 -12.88 -30.61 -11.47
N ILE A 153 -14.03 -30.00 -11.17
CA ILE A 153 -15.30 -30.72 -11.01
C ILE A 153 -16.00 -30.78 -12.38
N PRO A 154 -15.99 -31.92 -13.10
CA PRO A 154 -16.81 -32.05 -14.30
C PRO A 154 -18.27 -32.15 -13.87
N PHE A 155 -19.15 -31.37 -14.51
CA PHE A 155 -20.60 -31.54 -14.46
C PHE A 155 -21.03 -32.87 -15.09
#